data_AF-A0A6J8A8G5-F1
#
_entry.id   AF-A0A6J8A8G5-F1
#
_cell.length_a   1.000
_cell.length_b   1.000
_cell.length_c   1.000
_cell.angle_alpha   90.00
_cell.angle_beta   90.00
_cell.angle_gamma   90.00
#
_symmetry.space_group_name_H-M   'P 1'
#
loop_
_entity.id
_entity.type
_entity.pdbx_description
1 polymer ?
#
loop_
_entity_poly.entity_id
_entity_poly.type
_entity_poly.pdbx_seq_one_letter_code
_entity_poly.pdbx_strand_id
1 'polypeptide(L)'
;MIQHAKKGGEKKLFINNKCYKVDGYYYDRENKMRNVYEFFGCYWHGCTKCYSPEEICKKIEIKKTMKELYDQTKERLKTIEDYLKPNVKIHTIWEYTFMKYKQEASGCKCDPKYCKPDCENDKECKTKIQYIIDNAAYNLDIDKVKHNSGLRFIAKNMFK
;
A
#
# COMPACT_ATOMS: atom_id res chain seq x y z
N MET A 1 2.13 6.34 -18.87
CA MET A 1 3.01 6.62 -17.70
C MET A 1 2.14 7.10 -16.54
N ILE A 2 2.30 6.54 -15.34
CA ILE A 2 1.47 6.88 -14.17
C ILE A 2 1.94 8.23 -13.57
N GLN A 3 0.99 9.13 -13.29
CA GLN A 3 1.18 10.35 -12.50
C GLN A 3 1.02 10.03 -11.01
N HIS A 4 1.92 10.53 -10.17
CA HIS A 4 1.90 10.36 -8.71
C HIS A 4 2.75 11.46 -8.04
N ALA A 5 2.79 11.49 -6.70
CA ALA A 5 3.48 12.53 -5.93
C ALA A 5 4.92 12.85 -6.42
N LYS A 6 5.76 11.83 -6.65
CA LYS A 6 7.14 11.99 -7.18
C LYS A 6 7.25 12.23 -8.68
N LYS A 7 6.13 12.27 -9.39
CA LYS A 7 6.09 12.29 -10.86
C LYS A 7 4.91 13.09 -11.38
N GLY A 8 5.10 14.41 -11.41
CA GLY A 8 4.07 15.37 -11.81
C GLY A 8 3.05 15.70 -10.72
N GLY A 9 3.33 15.32 -9.46
CA GLY A 9 2.45 15.51 -8.33
C GLY A 9 1.22 14.61 -8.34
N GLU A 10 0.50 14.56 -7.23
CA GLU A 10 -0.77 13.83 -7.13
C GLU A 10 -1.82 14.44 -8.04
N LYS A 11 -2.60 13.59 -8.71
CA LYS A 11 -3.72 14.06 -9.53
C LYS A 11 -4.82 14.60 -8.62
N LYS A 12 -5.23 15.84 -8.88
CA LYS A 12 -6.35 16.50 -8.21
C LYS A 12 -7.64 16.30 -9.02
N LEU A 13 -8.70 15.85 -8.35
CA LEU A 13 -10.06 15.76 -8.85
C LEU A 13 -10.91 16.76 -8.07
N PHE A 14 -11.59 17.67 -8.75
CA PHE A 14 -12.47 18.65 -8.12
C PHE A 14 -13.91 18.17 -8.26
N ILE A 15 -14.49 17.69 -7.16
CA ILE A 15 -15.82 17.06 -7.11
C ILE A 15 -16.62 17.82 -6.06
N ASN A 16 -17.77 18.39 -6.43
CA ASN A 16 -18.67 19.12 -5.51
C ASN A 16 -17.93 20.14 -4.61
N ASN A 17 -17.11 21.00 -5.22
CA ASN A 17 -16.28 22.01 -4.54
C ASN A 17 -15.24 21.46 -3.55
N LYS A 18 -14.99 20.14 -3.55
CA LYS A 18 -13.95 19.50 -2.76
C LYS A 18 -12.84 18.95 -3.66
N CYS A 19 -11.59 19.18 -3.25
CA CYS A 19 -10.42 18.65 -3.94
C CYS A 19 -10.06 17.27 -3.37
N TYR A 20 -10.13 16.25 -4.21
CA TYR A 20 -9.67 14.90 -3.92
C TYR A 20 -8.31 14.69 -4.61
N LYS A 21 -7.26 14.44 -3.82
CA LYS A 21 -5.95 14.02 -4.35
C LYS A 21 -5.88 12.50 -4.34
N VAL A 22 -5.54 11.89 -5.46
CA VAL A 22 -5.38 10.42 -5.57
C VAL A 22 -3.90 10.05 -5.62
N ASP A 23 -3.52 8.91 -5.03
CA ASP A 23 -2.11 8.49 -4.90
C ASP A 23 -1.45 8.23 -6.26
N GLY A 24 -2.24 7.73 -7.22
CA GLY A 24 -1.79 7.54 -8.60
C GLY A 24 -2.91 7.71 -9.61
N TYR A 25 -2.55 8.16 -10.81
CA TYR A 25 -3.48 8.32 -11.92
C TYR A 25 -2.83 7.98 -13.26
N TYR A 26 -3.55 7.25 -14.10
CA TYR A 26 -3.16 6.98 -15.48
C TYR A 26 -4.38 7.04 -16.40
N TYR A 27 -4.28 7.82 -17.47
CA TYR A 27 -5.28 7.81 -18.53
C TYR A 27 -4.76 6.98 -19.69
N ASP A 28 -5.42 5.85 -19.93
CA ASP A 28 -5.18 5.01 -21.08
C ASP A 28 -5.94 5.59 -22.28
N ARG A 29 -5.18 6.00 -23.30
CA ARG A 29 -5.74 6.70 -24.47
C ARG A 29 -6.40 5.74 -25.46
N GLU A 30 -5.98 4.49 -25.49
CA GLU A 30 -6.44 3.51 -26.48
C GLU A 30 -7.89 3.11 -26.20
N ASN A 31 -8.18 2.74 -24.95
CA ASN A 31 -9.51 2.34 -24.49
C ASN A 31 -10.26 3.48 -23.77
N LYS A 32 -9.69 4.69 -23.70
CA LYS A 32 -10.24 5.87 -23.01
C LYS A 32 -10.53 5.60 -21.51
N MET A 33 -9.74 4.73 -20.88
CA MET A 33 -9.94 4.30 -19.49
C MET A 33 -9.15 5.18 -18.51
N ARG A 34 -9.83 5.64 -17.44
CA ARG A 34 -9.18 6.30 -16.31
C ARG A 34 -8.82 5.27 -15.25
N ASN A 35 -7.54 5.12 -14.96
CA ASN A 35 -7.02 4.25 -13.90
C ASN A 35 -6.63 5.11 -12.70
N VAL A 36 -7.33 4.93 -11.59
CA VAL A 36 -7.04 5.59 -10.31
C VAL A 36 -6.41 4.56 -9.39
N TYR A 37 -5.37 4.95 -8.66
CA TYR A 37 -4.68 4.10 -7.68
C TYR A 37 -4.76 4.74 -6.31
N GLU A 38 -5.16 3.96 -5.31
CA GLU A 38 -5.22 4.40 -3.91
C GLU A 38 -4.51 3.39 -3.00
N PHE A 39 -3.72 3.92 -2.06
CA PHE A 39 -3.04 3.19 -1.01
C PHE A 39 -3.68 3.49 0.33
N PHE A 40 -4.22 2.47 1.00
CA PHE A 40 -4.88 2.65 2.29
C PHE A 40 -3.97 2.24 3.44
N GLY A 41 -3.34 3.23 4.06
CA GLY A 41 -2.72 3.08 5.39
C GLY A 41 -3.74 2.53 6.37
N CYS A 42 -3.45 1.38 6.99
CA CYS A 42 -4.45 0.62 7.75
C CYS A 42 -5.02 1.42 8.92
N TYR A 43 -4.15 2.14 9.62
CA TYR A 43 -4.52 2.97 10.76
C TYR A 43 -5.39 4.17 10.36
N TRP A 44 -5.06 4.80 9.23
CA TRP A 44 -5.69 6.06 8.79
C TRP A 44 -7.03 5.86 8.08
N HIS A 45 -7.24 4.66 7.54
CA HIS A 45 -8.40 4.32 6.72
C HIS A 45 -9.31 3.27 7.36
N GLY A 46 -9.09 2.93 8.64
CA GLY A 46 -9.99 2.05 9.38
C GLY A 46 -9.96 0.59 8.91
N CYS A 47 -8.79 -0.03 8.78
CA CYS A 47 -8.72 -1.40 8.30
C CYS A 47 -9.37 -2.39 9.29
N THR A 48 -10.52 -2.96 8.91
CA THR A 48 -11.28 -3.93 9.73
C THR A 48 -10.57 -5.26 9.97
N LYS A 49 -9.46 -5.53 9.27
CA LYS A 49 -8.61 -6.71 9.51
C LYS A 49 -7.54 -6.47 10.57
N CYS A 50 -7.10 -5.22 10.73
CA CYS A 50 -5.99 -4.89 11.62
C CYS A 50 -6.46 -4.31 12.96
N TYR A 51 -7.68 -3.79 13.00
CA TYR A 51 -8.22 -3.08 14.17
C TYR A 51 -9.69 -3.43 14.38
N SER A 52 -10.15 -3.40 15.63
CA SER A 52 -11.57 -3.56 15.96
C SER A 52 -12.35 -2.34 15.44
N PRO A 53 -13.57 -2.52 14.88
CA PRO A 53 -14.41 -1.42 14.40
C PRO A 53 -14.70 -0.36 15.49
N GLU A 54 -14.82 -0.79 16.74
CA GLU A 54 -15.15 0.03 17.91
C GLU A 54 -13.92 0.77 18.48
N GLU A 55 -12.71 0.37 18.08
CA GLU A 55 -11.48 1.05 18.52
C GLU A 55 -11.48 2.50 18.05
N ILE A 56 -11.17 3.41 18.97
CA ILE A 56 -11.01 4.83 18.64
C ILE A 56 -9.62 5.05 18.07
N CYS A 57 -9.54 5.72 16.92
CA CYS A 57 -8.29 6.24 16.39
C CYS A 57 -7.68 7.24 17.40
N LYS A 58 -6.65 6.79 18.12
CA LYS A 58 -5.99 7.51 19.21
C LYS A 58 -5.29 8.81 18.78
N LYS A 59 -5.19 9.09 17.49
CA LYS A 59 -4.63 10.37 17.04
C LYS A 59 -5.61 11.50 17.33
N ILE A 60 -5.13 12.47 18.11
CA ILE A 60 -5.95 13.50 18.77
C ILE A 60 -6.84 14.33 17.83
N GLU A 61 -6.44 14.44 16.56
CA GLU A 61 -7.12 15.21 15.51
C GLU A 61 -8.29 14.46 14.86
N ILE A 62 -8.31 13.12 14.92
CA ILE A 62 -9.26 12.30 14.16
C ILE A 62 -10.51 12.02 14.98
N LYS A 63 -10.38 11.62 16.26
CA LYS A 63 -11.46 11.31 17.21
C LYS A 63 -12.62 10.47 16.61
N LYS A 64 -12.29 9.58 15.67
CA LYS A 64 -13.22 8.67 15.00
C LYS A 64 -12.89 7.24 15.37
N THR A 65 -13.90 6.40 15.37
CA THR A 65 -13.75 4.94 15.41
C THR A 65 -13.11 4.43 14.11
N MET A 66 -12.51 3.24 14.15
CA MET A 66 -11.99 2.60 12.95
C MET A 66 -13.11 2.31 11.95
N LYS A 67 -14.33 2.03 12.42
CA LYS A 67 -15.50 1.90 11.55
C LYS A 67 -15.80 3.19 10.78
N GLU A 68 -15.81 4.34 11.44
CA GLU A 68 -16.10 5.62 10.78
C GLU A 68 -15.02 5.99 9.75
N LEU A 69 -13.76 5.66 10.01
CA LEU A 69 -12.67 5.84 9.03
C LEU A 69 -12.84 4.91 7.82
N TYR A 70 -13.24 3.66 8.06
CA TYR A 70 -13.53 2.70 6.99
C TYR A 70 -14.69 3.19 6.11
N ASP A 71 -15.79 3.61 6.74
CA ASP A 71 -16.99 4.09 6.05
C ASP A 71 -16.65 5.32 5.18
N GLN A 72 -15.85 6.26 5.71
CA GLN A 72 -15.35 7.41 4.93
C GLN A 72 -14.43 7.01 3.77
N THR A 73 -13.60 5.98 3.96
CA THR A 73 -12.76 5.44 2.88
C THR A 73 -13.63 4.88 1.76
N LYS A 74 -14.71 4.15 2.10
CA LYS A 74 -15.67 3.61 1.13
C LYS A 74 -16.48 4.71 0.44
N GLU A 75 -16.94 5.72 1.18
CA GLU A 75 -17.67 6.86 0.63
C GLU A 75 -16.80 7.67 -0.35
N ARG A 76 -15.53 7.91 0.01
CA ARG A 76 -14.54 8.54 -0.87
C ARG A 76 -14.40 7.77 -2.18
N LEU A 77 -14.19 6.45 -2.11
CA LEU A 77 -14.06 5.61 -3.30
C LEU A 77 -15.29 5.69 -4.20
N LYS A 78 -16.48 5.57 -3.61
CA LYS A 78 -17.75 5.67 -4.35
C LYS A 78 -17.89 7.03 -5.02
N THR A 79 -17.56 8.11 -4.31
CA THR A 79 -17.62 9.48 -4.86
C THR A 79 -16.71 9.66 -6.07
N ILE A 80 -15.47 9.17 -5.99
CA ILE A 80 -14.50 9.25 -7.10
C ILE A 80 -14.97 8.38 -8.27
N GLU A 81 -15.44 7.18 -8.00
CA GLU A 81 -15.92 6.25 -9.03
C GLU A 81 -17.12 6.83 -9.78
N ASP A 82 -18.13 7.29 -9.05
CA ASP A 82 -19.35 7.88 -9.62
C ASP A 82 -19.03 9.11 -10.48
N TYR A 83 -18.09 9.96 -10.05
CA TYR A 83 -17.64 11.13 -10.82
C TYR A 83 -16.91 10.77 -12.12
N LEU A 84 -16.17 9.66 -12.16
CA LEU A 84 -15.32 9.30 -13.30
C LEU A 84 -15.96 8.28 -14.26
N LYS A 85 -17.11 7.70 -13.90
CA LYS A 85 -17.91 6.82 -14.76
C LYS A 85 -18.23 7.47 -16.13
N PRO A 86 -18.45 6.66 -17.18
CA PRO A 86 -18.47 5.19 -17.18
C PRO A 86 -17.07 4.55 -17.27
N ASN A 87 -16.05 5.31 -17.68
CA ASN A 87 -14.74 4.76 -18.02
C ASN A 87 -13.71 4.97 -16.91
N VAL A 88 -13.89 4.26 -15.80
CA VAL A 88 -12.95 4.29 -14.66
C VAL A 88 -12.70 2.90 -14.11
N LYS A 89 -11.45 2.66 -13.72
CA LYS A 89 -11.04 1.53 -12.89
C LYS A 89 -10.26 2.06 -11.70
N ILE A 90 -10.74 1.75 -10.49
CA ILE A 90 -10.04 2.10 -9.26
C ILE A 90 -9.30 0.87 -8.73
N HIS A 91 -8.00 0.99 -8.59
CA HIS A 91 -7.11 -0.02 -8.05
C HIS A 91 -6.75 0.37 -6.62
N THR A 92 -7.00 -0.51 -5.66
CA THR A 92 -6.73 -0.24 -4.25
C THR A 92 -5.79 -1.29 -3.68
N ILE A 93 -4.95 -0.88 -2.73
CA ILE A 93 -4.18 -1.80 -1.92
C ILE A 93 -4.13 -1.30 -0.48
N TRP A 94 -4.37 -2.19 0.46
CA TRP A 94 -4.23 -1.90 1.88
C TRP A 94 -2.79 -2.09 2.33
N GLU A 95 -2.37 -1.30 3.32
CA GLU A 95 -1.02 -1.36 3.88
C GLU A 95 -0.63 -2.77 4.32
N TYR A 96 -1.49 -3.52 5.01
CA TYR A 96 -1.13 -4.89 5.42
C TYR A 96 -0.81 -5.80 4.22
N THR A 97 -1.59 -5.68 3.14
CA THR A 97 -1.38 -6.48 1.91
C THR A 97 -0.09 -6.05 1.22
N PHE A 98 0.13 -4.75 1.13
CA PHE A 98 1.33 -4.19 0.56
C PHE A 98 2.57 -4.56 1.38
N MET A 99 2.52 -4.52 2.71
CA MET A 99 3.65 -4.88 3.56
C MET A 99 3.98 -6.36 3.39
N LYS A 100 2.96 -7.22 3.31
CA LYS A 100 3.15 -8.64 2.94
C LYS A 100 3.86 -8.77 1.60
N TYR A 101 3.37 -8.14 0.53
CA TYR A 101 4.00 -8.20 -0.79
C TYR A 101 5.40 -7.59 -0.81
N LYS A 102 5.63 -6.49 -0.09
CA LYS A 102 6.94 -5.85 0.02
C LYS A 102 7.92 -6.78 0.72
N GLN A 103 7.48 -7.50 1.74
CA GLN A 103 8.29 -8.43 2.52
C GLN A 103 8.64 -9.68 1.70
N GLU A 104 7.64 -10.27 1.05
CA GLU A 104 7.82 -11.32 0.04
C GLU A 104 8.75 -10.85 -1.08
N ALA A 105 8.60 -9.63 -1.56
CA ALA A 105 9.41 -9.08 -2.65
C ALA A 105 10.78 -8.54 -2.25
N SER A 106 11.05 -8.30 -0.95
CA SER A 106 12.33 -7.71 -0.54
C SER A 106 13.50 -8.60 -0.95
N GLY A 107 13.24 -9.90 -1.06
CA GLY A 107 14.27 -10.92 -1.11
C GLY A 107 15.13 -10.87 0.14
N CYS A 108 15.78 -11.98 0.38
CA CYS A 108 16.80 -12.04 1.39
C CYS A 108 18.10 -11.53 0.75
N LYS A 109 18.47 -10.25 0.99
CA LYS A 109 19.84 -9.79 0.75
C LYS A 109 20.56 -9.91 2.08
N CYS A 110 21.60 -10.74 2.08
CA CYS A 110 22.49 -10.93 3.20
C CYS A 110 22.95 -9.57 3.75
N ASP A 111 22.74 -9.38 5.04
CA ASP A 111 23.12 -8.17 5.77
C ASP A 111 24.32 -8.56 6.62
N PRO A 112 25.54 -8.08 6.34
CA PRO A 112 26.76 -8.53 7.02
C PRO A 112 26.72 -8.34 8.54
N LYS A 113 25.85 -7.47 9.03
CA LYS A 113 25.61 -7.24 10.46
C LYS A 113 24.89 -8.41 11.15
N TYR A 114 24.12 -9.19 10.39
CA TYR A 114 23.21 -10.22 10.91
C TYR A 114 23.42 -11.62 10.28
N CYS A 115 24.33 -11.76 9.32
CA CYS A 115 24.56 -12.98 8.56
C CYS A 115 26.02 -13.46 8.69
N LYS A 116 26.26 -14.77 8.53
CA LYS A 116 27.61 -15.35 8.46
C LYS A 116 28.33 -14.93 7.16
N PRO A 117 29.69 -14.94 7.13
CA PRO A 117 30.48 -14.46 5.99
C PRO A 117 30.26 -15.18 4.65
N ASP A 118 29.68 -16.38 4.65
CA ASP A 118 29.50 -17.29 3.50
C ASP A 118 28.10 -17.24 2.87
N CYS A 119 27.30 -16.23 3.22
CA CYS A 119 25.89 -16.15 2.88
C CYS A 119 25.53 -16.06 1.38
N GLU A 120 26.50 -15.83 0.49
CA GLU A 120 26.29 -15.94 -0.96
C GLU A 120 26.05 -17.40 -1.39
N ASN A 121 26.55 -18.37 -0.62
CA ASN A 121 26.37 -19.81 -0.85
C ASN A 121 25.36 -20.45 0.12
N ASP A 122 24.80 -19.66 1.04
CA ASP A 122 23.81 -20.13 1.99
C ASP A 122 22.44 -20.24 1.30
N LYS A 123 22.12 -21.45 0.84
CA LYS A 123 20.77 -21.81 0.34
C LYS A 123 19.68 -21.54 1.38
N GLU A 124 20.05 -21.38 2.65
CA GLU A 124 19.19 -21.07 3.76
C GLU A 124 19.34 -19.61 4.16
N CYS A 125 18.91 -18.66 3.33
CA CYS A 125 18.80 -17.25 3.73
C CYS A 125 17.74 -17.07 4.84
N LYS A 126 18.02 -17.61 6.02
CA LYS A 126 17.12 -17.80 7.15
C LYS A 126 17.31 -16.72 8.18
N THR A 127 18.44 -16.03 8.25
CA THR A 127 18.71 -15.05 9.33
C THR A 127 17.81 -13.81 9.29
N LYS A 128 17.61 -13.19 8.12
CA LYS A 128 16.73 -12.01 8.00
C LYS A 128 15.23 -12.38 7.97
N ILE A 129 14.91 -13.56 7.42
CA ILE A 129 13.56 -14.11 7.37
C ILE A 129 13.10 -14.56 8.76
N GLN A 130 13.96 -15.26 9.52
CA GLN A 130 13.67 -15.71 10.89
C GLN A 130 13.50 -14.52 11.84
N TYR A 131 14.39 -13.51 11.78
CA TYR A 131 14.19 -12.26 12.52
C TYR A 131 12.83 -11.62 12.21
N ILE A 132 12.43 -11.61 10.94
CA ILE A 132 11.13 -11.12 10.51
C ILE A 132 9.98 -11.97 11.07
N ILE A 133 10.08 -13.30 11.05
CA ILE A 133 9.06 -14.20 11.61
C ILE A 133 8.92 -13.96 13.11
N ASP A 134 10.04 -13.82 13.80
CA ASP A 134 10.08 -13.66 15.26
C ASP A 134 9.61 -12.27 15.71
N ASN A 135 9.61 -11.27 14.82
CA ASN A 135 9.37 -9.87 15.17
C ASN A 135 8.26 -9.17 14.36
N ALA A 136 7.69 -9.79 13.32
CA ALA A 136 6.59 -9.22 12.54
C ALA A 136 5.24 -9.79 12.99
N ALA A 137 4.24 -8.93 13.13
CA ALA A 137 2.90 -9.29 13.61
C ALA A 137 2.04 -10.10 12.61
N TYR A 138 2.62 -10.72 11.57
CA TYR A 138 1.88 -11.36 10.48
C TYR A 138 2.54 -12.65 9.97
N ASN A 139 1.71 -13.67 9.66
CA ASN A 139 2.15 -14.93 9.06
C ASN A 139 2.65 -14.74 7.62
N LEU A 140 3.95 -14.99 7.40
CA LEU A 140 4.61 -14.93 6.11
C LEU A 140 4.66 -16.30 5.43
N ASP A 141 4.47 -16.29 4.11
CA ASP A 141 4.67 -17.46 3.25
C ASP A 141 6.07 -17.38 2.65
N ILE A 142 7.00 -18.17 3.21
CA ILE A 142 8.44 -18.09 2.91
C ILE A 142 8.73 -18.43 1.45
N ASP A 143 7.98 -19.36 0.85
CA ASP A 143 8.19 -19.82 -0.53
C ASP A 143 7.88 -18.73 -1.57
N LYS A 144 7.16 -17.69 -1.15
CA LYS A 144 6.84 -16.52 -1.97
C LYS A 144 7.86 -15.40 -1.83
N VAL A 145 8.83 -15.53 -0.91
CA VAL A 145 9.87 -14.52 -0.71
C VAL A 145 10.90 -14.58 -1.86
N LYS A 146 10.83 -13.64 -2.80
CA LYS A 146 11.73 -13.54 -3.97
C LYS A 146 12.25 -12.12 -4.10
N HIS A 147 13.54 -11.96 -4.41
CA HIS A 147 14.10 -10.62 -4.64
C HIS A 147 13.47 -9.96 -5.86
N ASN A 148 12.74 -8.86 -5.67
CA ASN A 148 12.11 -8.09 -6.73
C ASN A 148 12.42 -6.59 -6.55
N SER A 149 13.37 -6.11 -7.35
CA SER A 149 13.81 -4.70 -7.36
C SER A 149 12.68 -3.73 -7.73
N GLY A 150 11.71 -4.17 -8.54
CA GLY A 150 10.56 -3.38 -9.00
C GLY A 150 9.55 -3.09 -7.89
N LEU A 151 9.27 -4.04 -7.00
CA LEU A 151 8.35 -3.82 -5.87
C LEU A 151 8.96 -2.88 -4.81
N ARG A 152 10.28 -2.91 -4.62
CA ARG A 152 11.00 -1.88 -3.84
C ARG A 152 10.91 -0.50 -4.48
N PHE A 153 10.88 -0.42 -5.81
CA PHE A 153 10.69 0.83 -6.53
C PHE A 153 9.25 1.34 -6.39
N ILE A 154 8.23 0.49 -6.53
CA ILE A 154 6.82 0.84 -6.28
C ILE A 154 6.64 1.34 -4.84
N ALA A 155 7.22 0.62 -3.87
CA ALA A 155 7.27 1.01 -2.46
C ALA A 155 7.94 2.35 -2.18
N LYS A 156 8.89 2.76 -3.02
CA LYS A 156 9.54 4.07 -2.90
C LYS A 156 8.74 5.16 -3.59
N ASN A 157 7.94 4.84 -4.62
CA ASN A 157 7.25 5.83 -5.44
C ASN A 157 5.81 6.12 -5.02
N MET A 158 5.14 5.17 -4.35
CA MET A 158 3.79 5.38 -3.80
C MET A 158 3.79 6.12 -2.44
N PHE A 159 4.95 6.53 -1.91
CA PHE A 159 5.08 6.93 -0.49
C PHE A 159 5.89 8.20 -0.21
N LYS A 160 6.04 9.14 -1.14
CA LYS A 160 6.27 10.55 -0.78
C LYS A 160 5.72 11.47 -1.86
#